data_AF-A0A8K0HJ86-F1
#
_entry.id   AF-A0A8K0HJ86-F1
#
_cell.length_a   1.000
_cell.length_b   1.000
_cell.length_c   1.000
_cell.angle_alpha   90.00
_cell.angle_beta   90.00
_cell.angle_gamma   90.00
#
_symmetry.space_group_name_H-M   'P 1'
#
loop_
_entity.id
_entity.type
_entity.pdbx_description
1 polymer ?
#
loop_
_entity_poly.entity_id
_entity_poly.type
_entity_poly.pdbx_seq_one_letter_code
_entity_poly.pdbx_strand_id
1 'polypeptide(L)'
;MHPGNHWGGSLEVSNGNADDDQDRQGMSEDWDRASLYHQQQQQQFNDINDPVHHHHHHNLNDTQKSWLLGPTDDKKKKKYVDLGCVVCSRKLLKWSVWTLVIAFMVIALPIILVNTLPKHKSRPPPPDNYTLALHKALLFFNAQKSGKLPKSNGIPWRGNSGLEDGNDTTLNKNGLVGGYYDAGDNAKFHFPMAYTMTMLSWSVIEYSHKYESIGEYKHVRELIKWGTDYLLLTFNSSSTKISQIYCQVGGGQNGSTTPDDHSCWQRPEDMDYERPTQTCVSGPDLAGEMAAALAAASIVFKDNAKYSKKLVQGAETLYSFARDSGKRRSYSRDNTFISPYYNSTGYYDEYMWGAAWLYYATGNSTYISLATNPGFPKNAKAFYGILELSVPSWNNKLPAAMLLLTRLRIFLNPGYPAEDMLRMYHNTTCLNMCSYLQRFQSFNWTRGGMILLNKEGVQPLQYAANSAFLANLFADYLTASGGLYTRQKPYENELRGGFWHQIPRHVHHRGASIPNNKKFYSCKDGWKWFHSSKPNPNNITGAMVGGPDRFDRFRDVRSSYNYTEPTLAGNAGLVAALVSLTTTAGDGIDKNTIFSEIPPPGPQNPPPPPPWKP
;
A
#
# COMPACT_ATOMS: atom_id res chain seq x y z
N MET A 1 29.62 -35.60 21.03
CA MET A 1 31.10 -35.72 21.10
C MET A 1 31.72 -34.39 20.69
N HIS A 2 32.85 -34.03 21.28
CA HIS A 2 33.61 -32.78 21.06
C HIS A 2 34.73 -32.96 20.01
N PRO A 3 35.54 -31.93 19.66
CA PRO A 3 35.38 -30.47 19.74
C PRO A 3 35.66 -29.76 18.38
N GLY A 4 35.72 -28.41 18.35
CA GLY A 4 36.13 -27.68 17.13
C GLY A 4 36.42 -26.17 17.24
N ASN A 5 36.58 -25.57 18.44
CA ASN A 5 36.85 -24.13 18.60
C ASN A 5 38.28 -23.84 19.10
N HIS A 6 38.98 -22.91 18.43
CA HIS A 6 40.11 -22.04 18.86
C HIS A 6 40.15 -20.91 17.80
N TRP A 7 40.40 -19.62 18.02
CA TRP A 7 40.96 -18.81 19.13
C TRP A 7 39.97 -17.65 19.47
N GLY A 8 40.06 -16.84 20.54
CA GLY A 8 41.09 -16.61 21.56
C GLY A 8 41.66 -15.17 21.44
N GLY A 9 41.59 -14.27 22.42
CA GLY A 9 41.06 -14.35 23.80
C GLY A 9 40.83 -12.97 24.43
N SER A 10 40.69 -12.90 25.76
CA SER A 10 40.41 -11.68 26.56
C SER A 10 41.43 -11.50 27.69
N LEU A 11 41.53 -10.30 28.28
CA LEU A 11 42.14 -10.10 29.60
C LEU A 11 41.44 -8.97 30.38
N GLU A 12 41.64 -8.94 31.69
CA GLU A 12 40.65 -8.40 32.64
C GLU A 12 41.06 -7.11 33.39
N VAL A 13 40.10 -6.53 34.12
CA VAL A 13 40.27 -5.43 35.08
C VAL A 13 40.68 -5.98 36.44
N SER A 14 41.47 -5.22 37.23
CA SER A 14 41.66 -5.48 38.66
C SER A 14 41.56 -4.20 39.49
N ASN A 15 41.28 -4.35 40.79
CA ASN A 15 41.00 -3.26 41.73
C ASN A 15 42.28 -2.70 42.39
N GLY A 16 42.19 -1.47 42.91
CA GLY A 16 43.27 -0.81 43.64
C GLY A 16 43.26 -1.03 45.16
N ASN A 17 44.13 -0.29 45.86
CA ASN A 17 44.13 -0.08 47.31
C ASN A 17 44.82 1.26 47.63
N ALA A 18 44.88 1.66 48.90
CA ALA A 18 45.03 3.07 49.31
C ALA A 18 46.31 3.43 50.11
N ASP A 19 46.52 4.75 50.21
CA ASP A 19 47.16 5.54 51.28
C ASP A 19 48.69 5.51 51.55
N ASP A 20 49.09 6.58 52.25
CA ASP A 20 50.33 6.93 52.97
C ASP A 20 51.68 7.25 52.28
N ASP A 21 51.78 8.53 51.87
CA ASP A 21 52.56 9.60 52.55
C ASP A 21 54.03 9.98 52.20
N GLN A 22 54.30 11.29 52.43
CA GLN A 22 55.57 12.00 52.72
C GLN A 22 56.62 12.43 51.65
N ASP A 23 56.53 13.73 51.30
CA ASP A 23 57.53 14.80 51.55
C ASP A 23 58.54 15.30 50.46
N ARG A 24 58.39 16.60 50.08
CA ARG A 24 59.41 17.65 49.72
C ARG A 24 60.36 17.43 48.51
N GLN A 25 60.82 18.43 47.74
CA GLN A 25 60.72 19.92 47.63
C GLN A 25 61.06 20.26 46.14
N GLY A 26 60.75 21.40 45.49
CA GLY A 26 60.04 22.65 45.81
C GLY A 26 60.43 23.75 44.77
N MET A 27 59.58 24.77 44.51
CA MET A 27 59.77 25.87 43.52
C MET A 27 59.83 25.40 42.04
N SER A 28 59.54 26.17 40.97
CA SER A 28 58.80 27.43 40.73
C SER A 28 58.59 27.54 39.20
N GLU A 29 57.70 28.35 38.61
CA GLU A 29 56.78 29.37 39.15
C GLU A 29 55.38 29.27 38.46
N ASP A 30 54.55 30.31 38.58
CA ASP A 30 53.10 30.36 38.40
C ASP A 30 52.66 31.38 37.29
N TRP A 31 51.47 31.17 36.69
CA TRP A 31 50.54 32.12 35.98
C TRP A 31 50.09 31.92 34.51
N ASP A 32 48.88 32.46 34.24
CA ASP A 32 47.94 32.13 33.14
C ASP A 32 47.33 33.40 32.48
N ARG A 33 46.64 33.23 31.33
CA ARG A 33 45.61 34.11 30.69
C ARG A 33 45.93 35.48 30.05
N ALA A 34 45.85 35.44 28.72
CA ALA A 34 44.81 36.10 27.89
C ALA A 34 44.83 37.62 27.52
N SER A 35 44.18 37.91 26.36
CA SER A 35 43.82 39.25 25.80
C SER A 35 44.99 40.09 25.23
N LEU A 36 44.81 41.07 24.32
CA LEU A 36 43.83 41.30 23.23
C LEU A 36 44.40 42.35 22.23
N TYR A 37 43.83 42.41 21.01
CA TYR A 37 43.78 43.56 20.08
C TYR A 37 45.00 44.06 19.26
N HIS A 38 44.70 44.28 17.96
CA HIS A 38 45.12 45.35 17.03
C HIS A 38 46.58 45.52 16.49
N GLN A 39 46.67 45.26 15.16
CA GLN A 39 47.04 46.21 14.09
C GLN A 39 48.50 46.36 13.58
N GLN A 40 48.64 46.08 12.28
CA GLN A 40 49.55 46.67 11.27
C GLN A 40 51.07 46.41 11.27
N GLN A 41 51.54 46.16 10.04
CA GLN A 41 52.88 46.47 9.50
C GLN A 41 54.09 45.68 10.06
N GLN A 42 55.23 45.51 9.36
CA GLN A 42 55.51 45.49 7.90
C GLN A 42 57.00 45.12 7.70
N GLN A 43 57.32 44.16 6.81
CA GLN A 43 58.67 43.95 6.19
C GLN A 43 59.84 43.55 7.15
N GLN A 44 60.99 42.98 6.73
CA GLN A 44 61.47 42.27 5.51
C GLN A 44 62.89 41.70 5.76
N PHE A 45 63.48 40.98 4.79
CA PHE A 45 64.88 40.49 4.70
C PHE A 45 65.22 39.32 5.65
N ASN A 46 66.13 38.39 5.33
CA ASN A 46 67.14 38.22 4.24
C ASN A 46 66.80 36.95 3.39
N ASP A 47 67.58 36.37 2.45
CA ASP A 47 68.46 36.75 1.30
C ASP A 47 68.89 35.43 0.59
N ILE A 48 69.52 35.30 -0.60
CA ILE A 48 69.70 36.05 -1.88
C ILE A 48 70.19 35.01 -2.93
N ASN A 49 69.84 35.14 -4.22
CA ASN A 49 70.76 34.92 -5.37
C ASN A 49 70.12 35.34 -6.72
N ASP A 50 70.97 35.68 -7.69
CA ASP A 50 70.71 36.60 -8.84
C ASP A 50 71.21 35.93 -10.17
N PRO A 51 71.47 36.56 -11.36
CA PRO A 51 71.42 37.99 -11.75
C PRO A 51 70.91 38.37 -13.18
N VAL A 52 70.94 39.70 -13.48
CA VAL A 52 71.43 40.37 -14.74
C VAL A 52 70.49 41.39 -15.47
N HIS A 53 70.91 42.69 -15.45
CA HIS A 53 70.79 43.80 -16.45
C HIS A 53 69.57 44.78 -16.66
N HIS A 54 69.80 46.05 -16.25
CA HIS A 54 69.81 47.34 -17.03
C HIS A 54 68.65 48.39 -17.13
N HIS A 55 69.04 49.65 -16.76
CA HIS A 55 68.73 51.01 -17.30
C HIS A 55 67.50 51.90 -16.87
N HIS A 56 67.82 52.99 -16.13
CA HIS A 56 67.39 54.43 -16.27
C HIS A 56 65.90 54.89 -16.15
N HIS A 57 65.52 56.16 -15.85
CA HIS A 57 66.22 57.46 -15.62
C HIS A 57 65.47 58.39 -14.60
N HIS A 58 66.03 59.55 -14.20
CA HIS A 58 65.54 60.52 -13.18
C HIS A 58 64.90 61.84 -13.72
N ASN A 59 64.05 62.51 -12.89
CA ASN A 59 64.01 63.97 -12.53
C ASN A 59 62.65 64.32 -11.82
N LEU A 60 62.47 65.21 -10.82
CA LEU A 60 62.96 66.58 -10.48
C LEU A 60 62.36 67.72 -11.35
N ASN A 61 61.91 68.90 -10.87
CA ASN A 61 61.50 69.38 -9.53
C ASN A 61 60.73 70.75 -9.66
N ASP A 62 60.47 71.44 -8.53
CA ASP A 62 60.42 72.91 -8.32
C ASP A 62 59.07 73.61 -7.99
N THR A 63 59.21 74.84 -7.48
CA THR A 63 58.23 75.58 -6.65
C THR A 63 58.36 77.11 -6.87
N GLN A 64 57.34 77.91 -6.50
CA GLN A 64 57.44 79.03 -5.53
C GLN A 64 56.20 79.98 -5.49
N LYS A 65 55.88 80.45 -4.27
CA LYS A 65 55.37 81.77 -3.83
C LYS A 65 54.40 82.58 -4.73
N SER A 66 53.25 82.96 -4.16
CA SER A 66 52.87 84.39 -3.99
C SER A 66 51.77 84.56 -2.93
N TRP A 67 51.45 85.81 -2.58
CA TRP A 67 50.42 86.25 -1.61
C TRP A 67 49.22 86.93 -2.31
N LEU A 68 48.23 87.29 -1.48
CA LEU A 68 47.30 88.43 -1.60
C LEU A 68 45.92 88.25 -2.29
N LEU A 69 44.95 88.93 -1.67
CA LEU A 69 43.62 89.33 -2.15
C LEU A 69 42.51 88.28 -2.39
N GLY A 70 41.30 88.74 -2.08
CA GLY A 70 40.00 88.41 -2.69
C GLY A 70 39.09 89.65 -2.53
N PRO A 71 37.79 89.57 -2.83
CA PRO A 71 37.03 88.49 -3.48
C PRO A 71 36.30 88.96 -4.77
N THR A 72 35.75 88.03 -5.54
CA THR A 72 34.66 88.30 -6.50
C THR A 72 33.69 87.12 -6.58
N ASP A 73 32.40 87.40 -6.49
CA ASP A 73 31.33 86.43 -6.78
C ASP A 73 31.36 85.95 -8.24
N ASP A 74 31.04 84.68 -8.49
CA ASP A 74 30.39 84.30 -9.75
C ASP A 74 29.47 83.06 -9.63
N LYS A 75 28.28 83.13 -10.24
CA LYS A 75 27.10 82.31 -9.91
C LYS A 75 26.99 81.03 -10.76
N LYS A 76 27.67 79.96 -10.37
CA LYS A 76 27.52 78.63 -11.02
C LYS A 76 26.30 77.84 -10.49
N LYS A 77 25.24 77.81 -11.30
CA LYS A 77 23.94 77.15 -11.04
C LYS A 77 24.07 75.69 -10.61
N LYS A 78 23.68 75.35 -9.37
CA LYS A 78 23.64 73.96 -8.87
C LYS A 78 22.45 73.19 -9.47
N LYS A 79 22.73 72.12 -10.22
CA LYS A 79 21.70 71.22 -10.80
C LYS A 79 21.15 70.25 -9.73
N TYR A 80 20.12 70.68 -9.01
CA TYR A 80 19.23 69.80 -8.25
C TYR A 80 18.20 69.13 -9.19
N VAL A 81 17.47 68.15 -8.67
CA VAL A 81 16.22 67.64 -9.27
C VAL A 81 15.19 67.62 -8.15
N ASP A 82 14.02 68.18 -8.42
CA ASP A 82 12.90 68.20 -7.49
C ASP A 82 12.00 66.98 -7.75
N LEU A 83 11.51 66.37 -6.67
CA LEU A 83 10.59 65.23 -6.66
C LEU A 83 9.38 65.53 -5.76
N GLY A 84 8.98 66.80 -5.66
CA GLY A 84 7.75 67.27 -5.02
C GLY A 84 7.84 67.46 -3.51
N CYS A 85 8.56 66.58 -2.81
CA CYS A 85 8.74 66.67 -1.35
C CYS A 85 10.21 66.65 -0.86
N VAL A 86 11.20 66.38 -1.73
CA VAL A 86 12.63 66.35 -1.33
C VAL A 86 13.54 66.87 -2.45
N VAL A 87 14.30 67.94 -2.17
CA VAL A 87 15.28 68.52 -3.10
C VAL A 87 16.60 67.76 -3.00
N CYS A 88 16.81 66.79 -3.90
CA CYS A 88 17.97 65.90 -3.81
C CYS A 88 19.11 66.30 -4.78
N SER A 89 20.37 66.14 -4.33
CA SER A 89 21.54 66.40 -5.17
C SER A 89 21.67 65.36 -6.28
N ARG A 90 21.90 65.78 -7.53
CA ARG A 90 22.13 64.86 -8.67
C ARG A 90 23.28 63.87 -8.47
N LYS A 91 24.23 64.13 -7.55
CA LYS A 91 25.25 63.14 -7.17
C LYS A 91 24.67 62.08 -6.22
N LEU A 92 23.96 62.49 -5.17
CA LEU A 92 23.34 61.57 -4.21
C LEU A 92 22.28 60.69 -4.87
N LEU A 93 21.39 61.27 -5.69
CA LEU A 93 20.37 60.53 -6.44
C LEU A 93 20.99 59.48 -7.38
N LYS A 94 22.13 59.78 -8.00
CA LYS A 94 22.86 58.78 -8.80
C LYS A 94 23.43 57.67 -7.94
N TRP A 95 24.04 57.99 -6.80
CA TRP A 95 24.61 56.98 -5.91
C TRP A 95 23.54 56.07 -5.29
N SER A 96 22.38 56.60 -4.89
CA SER A 96 21.28 55.79 -4.34
C SER A 96 20.62 54.89 -5.39
N VAL A 97 20.50 55.35 -6.65
CA VAL A 97 20.07 54.49 -7.75
C VAL A 97 21.11 53.40 -8.04
N TRP A 98 22.41 53.71 -8.01
CA TRP A 98 23.46 52.71 -8.20
C TRP A 98 23.50 51.66 -7.07
N THR A 99 23.34 52.05 -5.81
CA THR A 99 23.27 51.05 -4.71
C THR A 99 22.00 50.21 -4.77
N LEU A 100 20.85 50.76 -5.19
CA LEU A 100 19.63 49.98 -5.44
C LEU A 100 19.82 48.97 -6.59
N VAL A 101 20.45 49.38 -7.70
CA VAL A 101 20.76 48.48 -8.82
C VAL A 101 21.75 47.39 -8.41
N ILE A 102 22.80 47.73 -7.65
CA ILE A 102 23.76 46.75 -7.13
C ILE A 102 23.08 45.78 -6.15
N ALA A 103 22.25 46.27 -5.22
CA ALA A 103 21.49 45.41 -4.31
C ALA A 103 20.53 44.47 -5.05
N PHE A 104 19.87 44.94 -6.12
CA PHE A 104 19.04 44.10 -6.97
C PHE A 104 19.88 43.02 -7.70
N MET A 105 21.03 43.39 -8.27
CA MET A 105 21.93 42.46 -8.96
C MET A 105 22.56 41.42 -8.01
N VAL A 106 22.80 41.77 -6.75
CA VAL A 106 23.44 40.89 -5.74
C VAL A 106 22.42 40.04 -4.96
N ILE A 107 21.19 40.51 -4.76
CA ILE A 107 20.19 39.82 -3.93
C ILE A 107 19.06 39.24 -4.79
N ALA A 108 18.42 40.05 -5.64
CA ALA A 108 17.27 39.61 -6.43
C ALA A 108 17.69 38.69 -7.60
N LEU A 109 18.78 39.02 -8.30
CA LEU A 109 19.22 38.22 -9.45
C LEU A 109 19.56 36.75 -9.07
N PRO A 110 20.29 36.45 -7.98
CA PRO A 110 20.52 35.06 -7.57
C PRO A 110 19.25 34.35 -7.11
N ILE A 111 18.33 35.03 -6.41
CA ILE A 111 17.03 34.44 -6.01
C ILE A 111 16.17 34.11 -7.23
N ILE A 112 16.18 34.97 -8.25
CA ILE A 112 15.50 34.71 -9.53
C ILE A 112 16.16 33.53 -10.25
N LEU A 113 17.49 33.47 -10.33
CA LEU A 113 18.24 32.35 -10.92
C LEU A 113 17.95 31.02 -10.20
N VAL A 114 17.99 30.98 -8.87
CA VAL A 114 17.71 29.77 -8.07
C VAL A 114 16.26 29.28 -8.23
N ASN A 115 15.30 30.19 -8.49
CA ASN A 115 13.90 29.84 -8.71
C ASN A 115 13.52 29.57 -10.18
N THR A 116 14.28 30.08 -11.15
CA THR A 116 14.04 29.87 -12.60
C THR A 116 14.92 28.77 -13.21
N LEU A 117 16.05 28.42 -12.59
CA LEU A 117 16.78 27.20 -12.90
C LEU A 117 15.84 26.00 -12.70
N PRO A 118 15.63 25.15 -13.73
CA PRO A 118 14.80 23.97 -13.57
C PRO A 118 15.49 23.06 -12.56
N LYS A 119 14.93 22.95 -11.35
CA LYS A 119 15.37 21.99 -10.34
C LYS A 119 15.47 20.63 -11.01
N HIS A 120 16.70 20.12 -11.17
CA HIS A 120 16.92 18.79 -11.70
C HIS A 120 16.23 17.80 -10.78
N LYS A 121 15.00 17.40 -11.14
CA LYS A 121 14.34 16.26 -10.53
C LYS A 121 15.27 15.09 -10.76
N SER A 122 15.92 14.64 -9.69
CA SER A 122 16.64 13.38 -9.66
C SER A 122 15.75 12.33 -10.32
N ARG A 123 16.24 11.67 -11.37
CA ARG A 123 15.47 10.61 -12.02
C ARG A 123 15.01 9.65 -10.92
N PRO A 124 13.71 9.27 -10.86
CA PRO A 124 13.27 8.32 -9.87
C PRO A 124 14.13 7.06 -9.97
N PRO A 125 14.44 6.40 -8.85
CA PRO A 125 15.19 5.16 -8.88
C PRO A 125 14.50 4.15 -9.81
N PRO A 126 15.24 3.26 -10.49
CA PRO A 126 14.62 2.20 -11.27
C PRO A 126 13.67 1.40 -10.36
N PRO A 127 12.45 1.07 -10.83
CA PRO A 127 11.45 0.40 -10.00
C PRO A 127 11.98 -0.95 -9.51
N ASP A 128 11.74 -1.26 -8.24
CA ASP A 128 12.14 -2.55 -7.69
C ASP A 128 11.30 -3.71 -8.28
N ASN A 129 11.77 -4.94 -8.07
CA ASN A 129 11.09 -6.13 -8.59
C ASN A 129 9.65 -6.27 -8.06
N TYR A 130 9.36 -5.74 -6.87
CA TYR A 130 8.01 -5.72 -6.30
C TYR A 130 7.11 -4.74 -7.05
N THR A 131 7.58 -3.53 -7.38
CA THR A 131 6.89 -2.55 -8.23
C THR A 131 6.59 -3.12 -9.62
N LEU A 132 7.58 -3.77 -10.24
CA LEU A 132 7.44 -4.40 -11.56
C LEU A 132 6.49 -5.62 -11.54
N ALA A 133 6.39 -6.32 -10.41
CA ALA A 133 5.41 -7.38 -10.21
C ALA A 133 4.00 -6.83 -9.92
N LEU A 134 3.90 -5.74 -9.15
CA LEU A 134 2.64 -5.11 -8.72
C LEU A 134 1.87 -4.54 -9.91
N HIS A 135 2.54 -3.77 -10.78
CA HIS A 135 1.96 -3.25 -12.03
C HIS A 135 1.41 -4.40 -12.91
N LYS A 136 2.10 -5.55 -12.95
CA LYS A 136 1.62 -6.74 -13.66
C LYS A 136 0.43 -7.39 -12.94
N ALA A 137 0.51 -7.58 -11.62
CA ALA A 137 -0.53 -8.21 -10.80
C ALA A 137 -1.86 -7.45 -10.84
N LEU A 138 -1.83 -6.12 -11.04
CA LEU A 138 -3.03 -5.32 -11.27
C LEU A 138 -3.67 -5.60 -12.65
N LEU A 139 -2.87 -5.79 -13.72
CA LEU A 139 -3.37 -6.14 -15.06
C LEU A 139 -4.14 -7.48 -15.12
N PHE A 140 -3.93 -8.40 -14.17
CA PHE A 140 -4.74 -9.61 -14.05
C PHE A 140 -6.23 -9.26 -13.85
N PHE A 141 -6.55 -8.29 -12.99
CA PHE A 141 -7.95 -7.89 -12.78
C PHE A 141 -8.57 -7.31 -14.04
N ASN A 142 -7.82 -6.54 -14.84
CA ASN A 142 -8.27 -6.10 -16.17
C ASN A 142 -8.61 -7.27 -17.09
N ALA A 143 -7.90 -8.40 -16.97
CA ALA A 143 -8.17 -9.62 -17.72
C ALA A 143 -9.40 -10.40 -17.20
N GLN A 144 -9.74 -10.26 -15.91
CA GLN A 144 -10.93 -10.88 -15.29
C GLN A 144 -12.25 -10.12 -15.50
N LYS A 145 -12.25 -8.86 -15.97
CA LYS A 145 -13.50 -8.05 -16.03
C LYS A 145 -14.58 -8.70 -16.91
N SER A 146 -15.80 -8.76 -16.41
CA SER A 146 -17.02 -9.13 -17.14
C SER A 146 -17.82 -7.88 -17.51
N GLY A 147 -18.71 -7.99 -18.50
CA GLY A 147 -19.60 -6.92 -18.93
C GLY A 147 -19.05 -6.12 -20.12
N LYS A 148 -19.49 -4.87 -20.25
CA LYS A 148 -19.10 -3.95 -21.33
C LYS A 148 -17.81 -3.22 -21.00
N LEU A 149 -16.68 -3.72 -21.49
CA LEU A 149 -15.34 -3.25 -21.12
C LEU A 149 -15.07 -1.79 -21.58
N PRO A 150 -14.31 -1.01 -20.79
CA PRO A 150 -13.88 0.32 -21.20
C PRO A 150 -12.80 0.23 -22.29
N LYS A 151 -12.75 1.23 -23.19
CA LYS A 151 -11.70 1.33 -24.23
C LYS A 151 -10.27 1.34 -23.65
N SER A 152 -10.13 1.79 -22.40
CA SER A 152 -8.88 1.87 -21.64
C SER A 152 -8.48 0.58 -20.90
N ASN A 153 -9.17 -0.56 -21.10
CA ASN A 153 -8.93 -1.75 -20.27
C ASN A 153 -7.51 -2.34 -20.36
N GLY A 154 -6.74 -2.03 -21.42
CA GLY A 154 -5.32 -2.43 -21.55
C GLY A 154 -5.08 -3.89 -21.96
N ILE A 155 -6.10 -4.75 -21.95
CA ILE A 155 -6.00 -6.17 -22.33
C ILE A 155 -6.60 -6.38 -23.75
N PRO A 156 -5.78 -6.45 -24.81
CA PRO A 156 -6.26 -6.46 -26.20
C PRO A 156 -6.89 -7.79 -26.66
N TRP A 157 -6.84 -8.82 -25.82
CA TRP A 157 -7.43 -10.13 -26.09
C TRP A 157 -8.75 -10.39 -25.35
N ARG A 158 -9.21 -9.44 -24.52
CA ARG A 158 -10.53 -9.44 -23.89
C ARG A 158 -11.50 -8.52 -24.63
N GLY A 159 -12.78 -8.85 -24.61
CA GLY A 159 -13.89 -8.09 -25.20
C GLY A 159 -15.11 -8.02 -24.30
N ASN A 160 -16.23 -7.53 -24.83
CA ASN A 160 -17.48 -7.45 -24.08
C ASN A 160 -18.09 -8.85 -23.89
N SER A 161 -18.47 -9.19 -22.67
CA SER A 161 -18.93 -10.54 -22.30
C SER A 161 -19.99 -10.50 -21.19
N GLY A 162 -20.82 -11.54 -21.08
CA GLY A 162 -21.85 -11.60 -20.02
C GLY A 162 -22.78 -10.38 -20.00
N LEU A 163 -23.32 -10.04 -21.18
CA LEU A 163 -24.15 -8.84 -21.40
C LEU A 163 -25.65 -9.07 -21.11
N GLU A 164 -26.03 -10.32 -20.87
CA GLU A 164 -27.40 -10.77 -20.52
C GLU A 164 -27.47 -11.32 -19.09
N ASP A 165 -26.33 -11.34 -18.39
CA ASP A 165 -26.20 -11.70 -16.99
C ASP A 165 -27.23 -10.91 -16.14
N GLY A 166 -28.10 -11.62 -15.43
CA GLY A 166 -29.14 -11.00 -14.60
C GLY A 166 -30.43 -10.57 -15.32
N ASN A 167 -30.63 -10.90 -16.61
CA ASN A 167 -31.91 -10.68 -17.30
C ASN A 167 -33.10 -11.45 -16.66
N ASP A 168 -32.79 -12.48 -15.87
CA ASP A 168 -33.72 -13.25 -15.04
C ASP A 168 -34.11 -12.56 -13.72
N THR A 169 -33.52 -11.39 -13.40
CA THR A 169 -33.69 -10.73 -12.09
C THR A 169 -34.85 -9.74 -12.01
N THR A 170 -35.50 -9.71 -10.86
CA THR A 170 -36.63 -8.81 -10.56
C THR A 170 -36.23 -7.51 -9.86
N LEU A 171 -35.05 -7.45 -9.22
CA LEU A 171 -34.62 -6.27 -8.46
C LEU A 171 -33.98 -5.18 -9.33
N ASN A 172 -33.41 -5.52 -10.48
CA ASN A 172 -32.67 -4.57 -11.32
C ASN A 172 -33.00 -4.74 -12.81
N LYS A 173 -33.75 -3.79 -13.38
CA LYS A 173 -34.13 -3.76 -14.79
C LYS A 173 -32.96 -3.64 -15.78
N ASN A 174 -31.74 -3.38 -15.28
CA ASN A 174 -30.52 -3.30 -16.07
C ASN A 174 -29.62 -4.56 -15.90
N GLY A 175 -30.13 -5.60 -15.23
CA GLY A 175 -29.41 -6.86 -15.00
C GLY A 175 -28.20 -6.77 -14.06
N LEU A 176 -27.34 -7.78 -14.16
CA LEU A 176 -26.09 -7.97 -13.43
C LEU A 176 -24.90 -7.99 -14.40
N VAL A 177 -24.89 -7.04 -15.34
CA VAL A 177 -23.79 -6.83 -16.28
C VAL A 177 -22.67 -6.04 -15.59
N GLY A 178 -21.42 -6.49 -15.77
CA GLY A 178 -20.25 -5.95 -15.05
C GLY A 178 -19.60 -6.99 -14.13
N GLY A 179 -18.78 -6.53 -13.19
CA GLY A 179 -18.09 -7.38 -12.21
C GLY A 179 -16.88 -8.11 -12.78
N TYR A 180 -16.48 -9.18 -12.12
CA TYR A 180 -15.30 -9.98 -12.47
C TYR A 180 -15.66 -11.47 -12.60
N TYR A 181 -14.92 -12.18 -13.45
CA TYR A 181 -14.85 -13.64 -13.45
C TYR A 181 -13.83 -14.12 -12.42
N ASP A 182 -14.12 -15.22 -11.73
CA ASP A 182 -13.39 -15.57 -10.52
C ASP A 182 -11.99 -16.15 -10.76
N ALA A 183 -11.87 -17.11 -11.68
CA ALA A 183 -10.67 -17.91 -11.84
C ALA A 183 -10.35 -18.16 -13.33
N GLY A 184 -10.16 -19.42 -13.73
CA GLY A 184 -10.03 -19.80 -15.14
C GLY A 184 -11.36 -19.92 -15.90
N ASP A 185 -12.46 -19.64 -15.20
CA ASP A 185 -13.87 -19.79 -15.58
C ASP A 185 -14.51 -18.48 -16.06
N ASN A 186 -15.82 -18.52 -16.33
CA ASN A 186 -16.64 -17.36 -16.62
C ASN A 186 -17.80 -17.19 -15.60
N ALA A 187 -17.76 -17.86 -14.44
CA ALA A 187 -18.72 -17.63 -13.36
C ALA A 187 -18.39 -16.35 -12.56
N LYS A 188 -19.41 -15.80 -11.89
CA LYS A 188 -19.25 -14.67 -10.96
C LYS A 188 -19.53 -15.14 -9.55
N PHE A 189 -18.56 -15.73 -8.85
CA PHE A 189 -18.72 -16.07 -7.43
C PHE A 189 -18.61 -14.78 -6.58
N HIS A 190 -19.71 -14.34 -5.95
CA HIS A 190 -19.72 -13.02 -5.30
C HIS A 190 -18.92 -12.98 -3.99
N PHE A 191 -18.71 -14.12 -3.32
CA PHE A 191 -17.99 -14.22 -2.05
C PHE A 191 -16.47 -13.97 -2.19
N PRO A 192 -15.71 -14.70 -3.04
CA PRO A 192 -14.32 -14.36 -3.34
C PRO A 192 -14.19 -12.99 -4.02
N MET A 193 -15.16 -12.56 -4.86
CA MET A 193 -15.15 -11.23 -5.46
C MET A 193 -15.27 -10.10 -4.42
N ALA A 194 -16.15 -10.25 -3.41
CA ALA A 194 -16.28 -9.31 -2.31
C ALA A 194 -14.97 -9.24 -1.51
N TYR A 195 -14.45 -10.39 -1.06
CA TYR A 195 -13.16 -10.49 -0.38
C TYR A 195 -12.01 -9.81 -1.16
N THR A 196 -11.97 -10.02 -2.47
CA THR A 196 -11.01 -9.38 -3.39
C THR A 196 -11.12 -7.85 -3.33
N MET A 197 -12.34 -7.31 -3.36
CA MET A 197 -12.55 -5.85 -3.25
C MET A 197 -12.18 -5.32 -1.87
N THR A 198 -12.44 -6.07 -0.79
CA THR A 198 -12.01 -5.70 0.57
C THR A 198 -10.48 -5.67 0.68
N MET A 199 -9.79 -6.71 0.19
CA MET A 199 -8.32 -6.83 0.24
C MET A 199 -7.61 -5.77 -0.61
N LEU A 200 -8.08 -5.52 -1.84
CA LEU A 200 -7.56 -4.43 -2.66
C LEU A 200 -7.76 -3.08 -1.98
N SER A 201 -8.96 -2.81 -1.45
CA SER A 201 -9.26 -1.56 -0.72
C SER A 201 -8.39 -1.40 0.52
N TRP A 202 -8.20 -2.46 1.31
CA TRP A 202 -7.33 -2.45 2.48
C TRP A 202 -5.90 -2.08 2.10
N SER A 203 -5.33 -2.69 1.05
CA SER A 203 -3.99 -2.36 0.59
C SER A 203 -3.81 -0.87 0.20
N VAL A 204 -4.86 -0.24 -0.35
CA VAL A 204 -4.86 1.19 -0.72
C VAL A 204 -5.03 2.11 0.49
N ILE A 205 -5.69 1.65 1.56
CA ILE A 205 -5.85 2.41 2.82
C ILE A 205 -4.53 2.47 3.60
N GLU A 206 -3.79 1.36 3.65
CA GLU A 206 -2.51 1.25 4.34
C GLU A 206 -1.34 1.87 3.53
N TYR A 207 -1.33 1.68 2.21
CA TYR A 207 -0.20 2.01 1.33
C TYR A 207 -0.57 2.96 0.17
N SER A 208 -1.51 3.87 0.42
CA SER A 208 -1.92 4.99 -0.45
C SER A 208 -0.75 5.62 -1.22
N HIS A 209 0.21 6.18 -0.47
CA HIS A 209 1.41 6.86 -0.95
C HIS A 209 2.28 5.98 -1.87
N LYS A 210 2.31 4.66 -1.62
CA LYS A 210 3.09 3.74 -2.45
C LYS A 210 2.48 3.62 -3.84
N TYR A 211 1.17 3.38 -3.90
CA TYR A 211 0.44 3.35 -5.17
C TYR A 211 0.52 4.69 -5.92
N GLU A 212 0.54 5.83 -5.22
CA GLU A 212 0.68 7.14 -5.85
C GLU A 212 2.07 7.34 -6.46
N SER A 213 3.14 7.04 -5.71
CA SER A 213 4.53 7.22 -6.18
C SER A 213 4.90 6.36 -7.39
N ILE A 214 4.31 5.17 -7.53
CA ILE A 214 4.49 4.28 -8.70
C ILE A 214 3.49 4.53 -9.84
N GLY A 215 2.52 5.44 -9.65
CA GLY A 215 1.51 5.81 -10.65
C GLY A 215 0.26 4.91 -10.70
N GLU A 216 0.20 3.82 -9.95
CA GLU A 216 -0.89 2.84 -9.97
C GLU A 216 -2.15 3.26 -9.19
N TYR A 217 -2.09 4.31 -8.35
CA TYR A 217 -3.21 4.72 -7.49
C TYR A 217 -4.54 4.92 -8.24
N LYS A 218 -4.51 5.53 -9.43
CA LYS A 218 -5.72 5.67 -10.26
C LYS A 218 -6.20 4.31 -10.79
N HIS A 219 -5.28 3.44 -11.17
CA HIS A 219 -5.58 2.14 -11.77
C HIS A 219 -6.18 1.16 -10.75
N VAL A 220 -5.55 0.99 -9.58
CA VAL A 220 -6.12 0.15 -8.50
C VAL A 220 -7.48 0.66 -8.03
N ARG A 221 -7.71 1.98 -8.02
CA ARG A 221 -9.03 2.56 -7.74
C ARG A 221 -10.04 2.26 -8.85
N GLU A 222 -9.68 2.36 -10.12
CA GLU A 222 -10.56 1.93 -11.22
C GLU A 222 -10.93 0.44 -11.13
N LEU A 223 -10.03 -0.42 -10.62
CA LEU A 223 -10.29 -1.83 -10.37
C LEU A 223 -11.23 -2.08 -9.19
N ILE A 224 -11.00 -1.43 -8.04
CA ILE A 224 -11.91 -1.52 -6.88
C ILE A 224 -13.31 -1.02 -7.29
N LYS A 225 -13.38 0.13 -7.98
CA LYS A 225 -14.65 0.73 -8.41
C LYS A 225 -15.46 -0.21 -9.32
N TRP A 226 -14.79 -0.94 -10.21
CA TRP A 226 -15.44 -1.89 -11.11
C TRP A 226 -16.18 -3.02 -10.37
N GLY A 227 -15.57 -3.53 -9.30
CA GLY A 227 -16.20 -4.56 -8.47
C GLY A 227 -17.27 -3.99 -7.55
N THR A 228 -17.05 -2.82 -6.93
CA THR A 228 -18.05 -2.24 -6.01
C THR A 228 -19.24 -1.60 -6.73
N ASP A 229 -19.08 -1.08 -7.96
CA ASP A 229 -20.21 -0.73 -8.83
C ASP A 229 -21.09 -1.96 -9.10
N TYR A 230 -20.48 -3.13 -9.35
CA TYR A 230 -21.17 -4.40 -9.57
C TYR A 230 -21.86 -4.95 -8.31
N LEU A 231 -21.17 -4.96 -7.17
CA LEU A 231 -21.76 -5.39 -5.89
C LEU A 231 -22.97 -4.53 -5.49
N LEU A 232 -22.98 -3.24 -5.86
CA LEU A 232 -24.16 -2.37 -5.68
C LEU A 232 -25.37 -2.73 -6.60
N LEU A 233 -25.22 -3.65 -7.56
CA LEU A 233 -26.31 -4.18 -8.40
C LEU A 233 -26.92 -5.47 -7.83
N THR A 234 -26.18 -6.23 -7.01
CA THR A 234 -26.60 -7.57 -6.55
C THR A 234 -27.65 -7.53 -5.43
N PHE A 235 -28.06 -6.33 -5.00
CA PHE A 235 -29.13 -6.08 -4.03
C PHE A 235 -29.74 -4.69 -4.29
N ASN A 236 -30.89 -4.39 -3.65
CA ASN A 236 -31.46 -3.04 -3.71
C ASN A 236 -30.64 -2.07 -2.83
N SER A 237 -29.53 -1.57 -3.39
CA SER A 237 -28.60 -0.63 -2.74
C SER A 237 -29.15 0.79 -2.51
N SER A 238 -30.41 1.05 -2.90
CA SER A 238 -31.12 2.29 -2.55
C SER A 238 -32.02 2.13 -1.32
N SER A 239 -32.30 0.90 -0.88
CA SER A 239 -33.05 0.59 0.34
C SER A 239 -32.15 0.53 1.57
N THR A 240 -32.73 0.74 2.76
CA THR A 240 -32.09 0.48 4.07
C THR A 240 -32.39 -0.92 4.62
N LYS A 241 -33.32 -1.66 4.00
CA LYS A 241 -33.68 -3.05 4.34
C LYS A 241 -33.92 -3.87 3.08
N ILE A 242 -33.46 -5.11 3.07
CA ILE A 242 -33.56 -6.03 1.92
C ILE A 242 -34.06 -7.41 2.34
N SER A 243 -34.86 -8.05 1.48
CA SER A 243 -35.35 -9.41 1.67
C SER A 243 -34.32 -10.47 1.26
N GLN A 244 -33.53 -10.19 0.23
CA GLN A 244 -32.61 -11.12 -0.44
C GLN A 244 -31.40 -10.39 -1.04
N ILE A 245 -30.38 -11.17 -1.43
CA ILE A 245 -29.24 -10.75 -2.27
C ILE A 245 -29.05 -11.74 -3.43
N TYR A 246 -28.40 -11.32 -4.51
CA TYR A 246 -27.88 -12.20 -5.56
C TYR A 246 -26.45 -12.65 -5.20
N CYS A 247 -26.19 -13.94 -5.33
CA CYS A 247 -25.03 -14.62 -4.73
C CYS A 247 -24.00 -15.10 -5.75
N GLN A 248 -24.45 -15.36 -6.98
CA GLN A 248 -23.63 -15.82 -8.08
C GLN A 248 -24.37 -15.59 -9.41
N VAL A 249 -23.63 -15.45 -10.50
CA VAL A 249 -24.18 -15.53 -11.88
C VAL A 249 -23.36 -16.53 -12.68
N GLY A 250 -24.04 -17.50 -13.32
CA GLY A 250 -23.38 -18.60 -14.00
C GLY A 250 -22.72 -19.60 -13.05
N GLY A 251 -21.64 -20.25 -13.50
CA GLY A 251 -21.07 -21.45 -12.86
C GLY A 251 -21.70 -22.73 -13.40
N GLY A 252 -21.32 -23.88 -12.85
CA GLY A 252 -21.83 -25.19 -13.26
C GLY A 252 -22.40 -26.02 -12.12
N GLN A 253 -23.11 -27.10 -12.45
CA GLN A 253 -23.62 -28.07 -11.49
C GLN A 253 -22.96 -29.44 -11.68
N ASN A 254 -22.43 -30.01 -10.60
CA ASN A 254 -21.87 -31.35 -10.61
C ASN A 254 -22.94 -32.39 -11.01
N GLY A 255 -22.73 -33.06 -12.15
CA GLY A 255 -23.66 -34.05 -12.70
C GLY A 255 -24.75 -33.48 -13.62
N SER A 256 -24.70 -32.19 -13.96
CA SER A 256 -25.58 -31.60 -14.99
C SER A 256 -25.42 -32.29 -16.35
N THR A 257 -26.53 -32.49 -17.05
CA THR A 257 -26.56 -32.84 -18.48
C THR A 257 -26.80 -31.62 -19.38
N THR A 258 -27.14 -30.47 -18.80
CA THR A 258 -27.30 -29.19 -19.50
C THR A 258 -25.94 -28.48 -19.57
N PRO A 259 -25.53 -27.95 -20.75
CA PRO A 259 -24.31 -27.16 -20.88
C PRO A 259 -24.28 -25.95 -19.94
N ASP A 260 -23.15 -25.76 -19.28
CA ASP A 260 -22.91 -24.77 -18.23
C ASP A 260 -21.44 -24.30 -18.23
N ASP A 261 -21.07 -23.43 -17.30
CA ASP A 261 -19.74 -22.80 -17.29
C ASP A 261 -18.57 -23.79 -17.13
N HIS A 262 -18.81 -24.94 -16.51
CA HIS A 262 -17.77 -25.91 -16.16
C HIS A 262 -17.74 -27.13 -17.11
N SER A 263 -18.85 -27.44 -17.77
CA SER A 263 -18.91 -28.38 -18.90
C SER A 263 -18.45 -27.75 -20.23
N CYS A 264 -18.39 -26.41 -20.32
CA CYS A 264 -17.95 -25.69 -21.51
C CYS A 264 -16.62 -24.92 -21.35
N TRP A 265 -15.75 -25.02 -22.36
CA TRP A 265 -14.45 -24.32 -22.39
C TRP A 265 -14.46 -23.13 -23.37
N GLN A 266 -15.29 -22.12 -23.10
CA GLN A 266 -15.47 -20.95 -23.99
C GLN A 266 -14.82 -19.68 -23.47
N ARG A 267 -14.37 -18.81 -24.39
CA ARG A 267 -14.03 -17.43 -24.05
C ARG A 267 -15.27 -16.75 -23.45
N PRO A 268 -15.12 -15.79 -22.52
CA PRO A 268 -16.23 -14.97 -22.07
C PRO A 268 -17.06 -14.36 -23.20
N GLU A 269 -16.40 -14.01 -24.31
CA GLU A 269 -17.02 -13.39 -25.50
C GLU A 269 -17.73 -14.39 -26.43
N ASP A 270 -17.63 -15.71 -26.19
CA ASP A 270 -18.24 -16.78 -26.99
C ASP A 270 -19.31 -17.59 -26.22
N MET A 271 -19.68 -17.19 -24.99
CA MET A 271 -20.62 -17.98 -24.17
C MET A 271 -22.01 -18.09 -24.84
N ASP A 272 -22.47 -19.32 -25.09
CA ASP A 272 -23.77 -19.66 -25.70
C ASP A 272 -24.66 -20.53 -24.79
N TYR A 273 -24.23 -20.79 -23.55
CA TYR A 273 -24.94 -21.51 -22.51
C TYR A 273 -25.68 -20.56 -21.55
N GLU A 274 -26.70 -21.07 -20.85
CA GLU A 274 -27.45 -20.29 -19.85
C GLU A 274 -26.58 -19.91 -18.64
N ARG A 275 -26.80 -18.71 -18.10
CA ARG A 275 -26.01 -18.13 -17.00
C ARG A 275 -26.91 -17.72 -15.83
N PRO A 276 -27.51 -18.68 -15.11
CA PRO A 276 -28.57 -18.42 -14.12
C PRO A 276 -28.08 -17.59 -12.93
N THR A 277 -28.92 -16.69 -12.43
CA THR A 277 -28.64 -15.89 -11.24
C THR A 277 -29.07 -16.61 -9.96
N GLN A 278 -28.11 -16.89 -9.07
CA GLN A 278 -28.39 -17.47 -7.77
C GLN A 278 -28.88 -16.40 -6.79
N THR A 279 -30.00 -16.66 -6.10
CA THR A 279 -30.58 -15.75 -5.11
C THR A 279 -30.53 -16.37 -3.71
N CYS A 280 -30.07 -15.61 -2.72
CA CYS A 280 -30.10 -16.02 -1.31
C CYS A 280 -31.00 -15.10 -0.48
N VAL A 281 -32.01 -15.68 0.17
CA VAL A 281 -32.83 -15.01 1.20
C VAL A 281 -32.15 -14.95 2.58
N SER A 282 -31.03 -15.67 2.73
CA SER A 282 -30.18 -15.74 3.91
C SER A 282 -28.74 -16.01 3.43
N GLY A 283 -27.77 -15.30 4.00
CA GLY A 283 -26.36 -15.40 3.60
C GLY A 283 -25.49 -14.44 4.42
N PRO A 284 -25.36 -14.66 5.74
CA PRO A 284 -24.70 -13.72 6.67
C PRO A 284 -23.19 -13.62 6.45
N ASP A 285 -22.60 -14.68 5.92
CA ASP A 285 -21.22 -14.77 5.41
C ASP A 285 -21.02 -13.86 4.20
N LEU A 286 -21.70 -14.15 3.09
CA LEU A 286 -21.57 -13.36 1.86
C LEU A 286 -21.94 -11.89 2.10
N ALA A 287 -23.04 -11.61 2.79
CA ALA A 287 -23.47 -10.24 3.06
C ALA A 287 -22.53 -9.50 4.03
N GLY A 288 -21.89 -10.20 4.97
CA GLY A 288 -20.86 -9.63 5.85
C GLY A 288 -19.59 -9.24 5.08
N GLU A 289 -19.13 -10.09 4.16
CA GLU A 289 -17.99 -9.77 3.30
C GLU A 289 -18.33 -8.67 2.27
N MET A 290 -19.51 -8.70 1.67
CA MET A 290 -19.96 -7.61 0.78
C MET A 290 -20.08 -6.28 1.53
N ALA A 291 -20.51 -6.29 2.80
CA ALA A 291 -20.51 -5.09 3.64
C ALA A 291 -19.09 -4.59 3.92
N ALA A 292 -18.16 -5.49 4.25
CA ALA A 292 -16.75 -5.16 4.42
C ALA A 292 -16.14 -4.55 3.14
N ALA A 293 -16.42 -5.13 1.97
CA ALA A 293 -15.95 -4.66 0.67
C ALA A 293 -16.41 -3.24 0.35
N LEU A 294 -17.70 -2.95 0.54
CA LEU A 294 -18.25 -1.61 0.29
C LEU A 294 -17.77 -0.59 1.33
N ALA A 295 -17.65 -0.97 2.61
CA ALA A 295 -17.14 -0.10 3.67
C ALA A 295 -15.65 0.23 3.50
N ALA A 296 -14.80 -0.76 3.21
CA ALA A 296 -13.39 -0.50 2.90
C ALA A 296 -13.23 0.40 1.66
N ALA A 297 -14.00 0.13 0.60
CA ALA A 297 -13.97 0.97 -0.59
C ALA A 297 -14.47 2.40 -0.34
N SER A 298 -15.41 2.64 0.59
CA SER A 298 -15.91 4.00 0.84
C SER A 298 -14.81 4.94 1.37
N ILE A 299 -13.85 4.40 2.14
CA ILE A 299 -12.65 5.12 2.62
C ILE A 299 -11.73 5.45 1.43
N VAL A 300 -11.54 4.50 0.50
CA VAL A 300 -10.77 4.67 -0.75
C VAL A 300 -11.42 5.68 -1.72
N PHE A 301 -12.70 6.01 -1.54
CA PHE A 301 -13.44 7.00 -2.35
C PHE A 301 -13.96 8.21 -1.56
N LYS A 302 -13.37 8.52 -0.39
CA LYS A 302 -13.76 9.68 0.43
C LYS A 302 -13.68 11.03 -0.29
N ASP A 303 -12.74 11.17 -1.24
CA ASP A 303 -12.61 12.29 -2.18
C ASP A 303 -13.85 12.48 -3.08
N ASN A 304 -14.60 11.40 -3.33
CA ASN A 304 -15.89 11.41 -4.00
C ASN A 304 -17.00 11.10 -2.98
N ALA A 305 -17.29 12.08 -2.12
CA ALA A 305 -18.28 11.96 -1.04
C ALA A 305 -19.65 11.39 -1.48
N LYS A 306 -20.11 11.67 -2.71
CA LYS A 306 -21.36 11.10 -3.25
C LYS A 306 -21.25 9.59 -3.47
N TYR A 307 -20.11 9.11 -3.96
CA TYR A 307 -19.86 7.68 -4.18
C TYR A 307 -19.54 6.96 -2.87
N SER A 308 -18.67 7.53 -2.03
CA SER A 308 -18.38 7.01 -0.68
C SER A 308 -19.66 6.84 0.15
N LYS A 309 -20.53 7.86 0.21
CA LYS A 309 -21.82 7.74 0.94
C LYS A 309 -22.74 6.64 0.36
N LYS A 310 -22.74 6.41 -0.96
CA LYS A 310 -23.49 5.28 -1.56
C LYS A 310 -22.91 3.93 -1.12
N LEU A 311 -21.58 3.82 -1.07
CA LEU A 311 -20.89 2.61 -0.60
C LEU A 311 -21.19 2.34 0.89
N VAL A 312 -21.12 3.35 1.75
CA VAL A 312 -21.51 3.23 3.17
C VAL A 312 -22.95 2.76 3.32
N GLN A 313 -23.92 3.43 2.66
CA GLN A 313 -25.34 3.04 2.72
C GLN A 313 -25.53 1.57 2.27
N GLY A 314 -24.83 1.14 1.22
CA GLY A 314 -24.84 -0.25 0.78
C GLY A 314 -24.29 -1.22 1.84
N ALA A 315 -23.17 -0.87 2.47
CA ALA A 315 -22.53 -1.66 3.52
C ALA A 315 -23.41 -1.79 4.76
N GLU A 316 -24.01 -0.70 5.24
CA GLU A 316 -24.93 -0.69 6.39
C GLU A 316 -26.16 -1.59 6.13
N THR A 317 -26.75 -1.49 4.93
CA THR A 317 -27.90 -2.31 4.51
C THR A 317 -27.55 -3.80 4.43
N LEU A 318 -26.41 -4.16 3.84
CA LEU A 318 -25.94 -5.54 3.74
C LEU A 318 -25.62 -6.12 5.12
N TYR A 319 -24.95 -5.35 5.98
CA TYR A 319 -24.63 -5.80 7.33
C TYR A 319 -25.89 -5.94 8.20
N SER A 320 -26.90 -5.08 8.02
CA SER A 320 -28.22 -5.26 8.65
C SER A 320 -28.91 -6.55 8.21
N PHE A 321 -28.84 -6.90 6.91
CA PHE A 321 -29.31 -8.19 6.39
C PHE A 321 -28.51 -9.38 6.94
N ALA A 322 -27.18 -9.26 7.03
CA ALA A 322 -26.30 -10.29 7.58
C ALA A 322 -26.58 -10.56 9.08
N ARG A 323 -26.93 -9.51 9.83
CA ARG A 323 -27.17 -9.59 11.29
C ARG A 323 -28.58 -10.01 11.69
N ASP A 324 -29.51 -10.08 10.73
CA ASP A 324 -30.90 -10.50 10.94
C ASP A 324 -30.98 -11.87 11.65
N SER A 325 -31.70 -11.94 12.77
CA SER A 325 -31.83 -13.15 13.57
C SER A 325 -32.57 -14.29 12.85
N GLY A 326 -33.42 -13.98 11.87
CA GLY A 326 -34.09 -14.96 11.03
C GLY A 326 -33.23 -15.51 9.88
N LYS A 327 -32.08 -14.89 9.56
CA LYS A 327 -31.29 -15.16 8.34
C LYS A 327 -29.89 -15.70 8.64
N ARG A 328 -29.82 -16.69 9.54
CA ARG A 328 -28.57 -17.29 10.03
C ARG A 328 -28.16 -18.59 9.34
N ARG A 329 -28.63 -18.81 8.10
CA ARG A 329 -28.20 -19.89 7.20
C ARG A 329 -27.15 -19.35 6.24
N SER A 330 -25.99 -20.00 6.19
CA SER A 330 -24.90 -19.71 5.24
C SER A 330 -25.38 -19.66 3.79
N TYR A 331 -24.80 -18.78 2.97
CA TYR A 331 -25.21 -18.57 1.58
C TYR A 331 -24.99 -19.79 0.67
N SER A 332 -23.99 -20.64 0.95
CA SER A 332 -23.67 -21.83 0.15
C SER A 332 -24.53 -23.04 0.52
N ARG A 333 -25.14 -23.03 1.71
CA ARG A 333 -25.73 -24.22 2.31
C ARG A 333 -26.94 -24.72 1.52
N ASP A 334 -26.81 -25.95 1.02
CA ASP A 334 -27.77 -26.67 0.19
C ASP A 334 -28.03 -26.01 -1.19
N ASN A 335 -27.09 -25.18 -1.68
CA ASN A 335 -27.08 -24.67 -3.06
C ASN A 335 -26.03 -25.42 -3.91
N THR A 336 -26.48 -26.09 -4.98
CA THR A 336 -25.67 -26.93 -5.87
C THR A 336 -24.74 -26.18 -6.83
N PHE A 337 -24.98 -24.89 -7.09
CA PHE A 337 -24.10 -24.02 -7.89
C PHE A 337 -22.96 -23.40 -7.07
N ILE A 338 -23.11 -23.31 -5.75
CA ILE A 338 -22.16 -22.63 -4.85
C ILE A 338 -21.32 -23.63 -4.05
N SER A 339 -21.97 -24.58 -3.36
CA SER A 339 -21.31 -25.47 -2.39
C SER A 339 -20.21 -26.40 -2.94
N PRO A 340 -20.16 -26.77 -4.24
CA PRO A 340 -19.01 -27.54 -4.76
C PRO A 340 -17.72 -26.74 -4.90
N TYR A 341 -17.77 -25.40 -4.85
CA TYR A 341 -16.65 -24.51 -5.20
C TYR A 341 -16.28 -23.57 -4.05
N TYR A 342 -17.25 -22.77 -3.60
CA TYR A 342 -17.04 -21.71 -2.60
C TYR A 342 -17.92 -21.93 -1.37
N ASN A 343 -17.81 -23.13 -0.79
CA ASN A 343 -18.54 -23.46 0.43
C ASN A 343 -18.01 -22.67 1.64
N SER A 344 -18.92 -21.98 2.33
CA SER A 344 -18.61 -21.29 3.57
C SER A 344 -18.52 -22.27 4.76
N THR A 345 -17.58 -22.02 5.67
CA THR A 345 -17.45 -22.77 6.94
C THR A 345 -17.99 -22.02 8.16
N GLY A 346 -18.43 -20.77 8.01
CA GLY A 346 -18.77 -19.88 9.12
C GLY A 346 -19.42 -18.57 8.67
N TYR A 347 -19.80 -17.72 9.61
CA TYR A 347 -20.24 -16.35 9.35
C TYR A 347 -19.88 -15.36 10.49
N TYR A 348 -19.11 -15.84 11.48
CA TYR A 348 -18.85 -15.09 12.72
C TYR A 348 -17.59 -14.23 12.62
N ASP A 349 -16.60 -14.66 11.84
CA ASP A 349 -15.47 -13.82 11.45
C ASP A 349 -15.91 -12.70 10.49
N GLU A 350 -16.91 -12.92 9.63
CA GLU A 350 -17.54 -11.88 8.81
C GLU A 350 -18.31 -10.86 9.63
N TYR A 351 -18.94 -11.26 10.75
CA TYR A 351 -19.50 -10.29 11.69
C TYR A 351 -18.40 -9.42 12.33
N MET A 352 -17.24 -9.99 12.68
CA MET A 352 -16.11 -9.22 13.22
C MET A 352 -15.50 -8.30 12.15
N TRP A 353 -15.29 -8.82 10.95
CA TRP A 353 -14.68 -8.17 9.79
C TRP A 353 -15.55 -7.02 9.25
N GLY A 354 -16.83 -7.29 8.97
CA GLY A 354 -17.79 -6.29 8.52
C GLY A 354 -18.04 -5.20 9.57
N ALA A 355 -18.11 -5.54 10.86
CA ALA A 355 -18.20 -4.55 11.92
C ALA A 355 -16.94 -3.69 12.04
N ALA A 356 -15.75 -4.28 11.95
CA ALA A 356 -14.50 -3.52 11.96
C ALA A 356 -14.45 -2.53 10.79
N TRP A 357 -14.72 -2.99 9.56
CA TRP A 357 -14.72 -2.13 8.38
C TRP A 357 -15.79 -1.03 8.42
N LEU A 358 -17.02 -1.35 8.87
CA LEU A 358 -18.06 -0.33 9.05
C LEU A 358 -17.70 0.71 10.12
N TYR A 359 -17.02 0.32 11.20
CA TYR A 359 -16.48 1.27 12.18
C TYR A 359 -15.43 2.19 11.53
N TYR A 360 -14.48 1.64 10.78
CA TYR A 360 -13.46 2.42 10.06
C TYR A 360 -14.02 3.31 8.95
N ALA A 361 -15.20 3.00 8.42
CA ALA A 361 -15.86 3.76 7.36
C ALA A 361 -16.87 4.82 7.84
N THR A 362 -17.24 4.80 9.13
CA THR A 362 -18.33 5.66 9.67
C THR A 362 -18.02 6.33 11.02
N GLY A 363 -17.01 5.86 11.76
CA GLY A 363 -16.76 6.25 13.15
C GLY A 363 -17.85 5.82 14.15
N ASN A 364 -18.92 5.16 13.72
CA ASN A 364 -20.08 4.85 14.56
C ASN A 364 -19.72 3.79 15.63
N SER A 365 -19.78 4.20 16.90
CA SER A 365 -19.39 3.38 18.06
C SER A 365 -20.21 2.09 18.22
N THR A 366 -21.38 2.00 17.60
CA THR A 366 -22.17 0.76 17.50
C THR A 366 -21.37 -0.36 16.83
N TYR A 367 -20.58 -0.05 15.80
CA TYR A 367 -19.85 -1.05 15.03
C TYR A 367 -18.62 -1.58 15.77
N ILE A 368 -17.84 -0.73 16.46
CA ILE A 368 -16.75 -1.24 17.32
C ILE A 368 -17.32 -2.08 18.47
N SER A 369 -18.44 -1.66 19.07
CA SER A 369 -19.14 -2.42 20.13
C SER A 369 -19.63 -3.80 19.67
N LEU A 370 -19.89 -3.96 18.36
CA LEU A 370 -20.19 -5.26 17.74
C LEU A 370 -18.91 -6.05 17.44
N ALA A 371 -17.86 -5.42 16.90
CA ALA A 371 -16.58 -6.08 16.60
C ALA A 371 -15.84 -6.57 17.88
N THR A 372 -16.02 -5.89 19.01
CA THR A 372 -15.55 -6.30 20.34
C THR A 372 -16.62 -7.01 21.17
N ASN A 373 -17.73 -7.47 20.58
CA ASN A 373 -18.72 -8.25 21.31
C ASN A 373 -18.16 -9.66 21.62
N PRO A 374 -18.04 -10.09 22.89
CA PRO A 374 -17.40 -11.36 23.23
C PRO A 374 -18.05 -12.61 22.62
N GLY A 375 -19.32 -12.51 22.20
CA GLY A 375 -20.03 -13.58 21.51
C GLY A 375 -19.49 -13.89 20.11
N PHE A 376 -18.93 -12.92 19.38
CA PHE A 376 -18.42 -13.15 18.03
C PHE A 376 -17.11 -13.98 18.03
N PRO A 377 -16.01 -13.59 18.71
CA PRO A 377 -14.78 -14.36 18.69
C PRO A 377 -14.91 -15.71 19.41
N LYS A 378 -15.84 -15.84 20.37
CA LYS A 378 -16.19 -17.13 20.97
C LYS A 378 -16.76 -18.10 19.93
N ASN A 379 -17.73 -17.66 19.13
CA ASN A 379 -18.34 -18.52 18.10
C ASN A 379 -17.43 -18.72 16.87
N ALA A 380 -16.60 -17.73 16.51
CA ALA A 380 -15.54 -17.87 15.52
C ALA A 380 -14.34 -18.71 16.01
N LYS A 381 -14.30 -19.09 17.30
CA LYS A 381 -13.21 -19.84 17.95
C LYS A 381 -11.84 -19.13 17.94
N ALA A 382 -11.83 -17.80 17.92
CA ALA A 382 -10.62 -16.96 17.79
C ALA A 382 -9.50 -17.31 18.78
N PHE A 383 -9.88 -17.67 20.01
CA PHE A 383 -8.94 -17.90 21.12
C PHE A 383 -8.71 -19.39 21.43
N TYR A 384 -9.08 -20.30 20.52
CA TYR A 384 -9.05 -21.76 20.75
C TYR A 384 -7.70 -22.42 20.36
N GLY A 385 -6.72 -21.67 19.86
CA GLY A 385 -5.41 -22.21 19.45
C GLY A 385 -5.46 -23.09 18.19
N ILE A 386 -6.54 -23.02 17.41
CA ILE A 386 -6.74 -23.81 16.18
C ILE A 386 -5.88 -23.19 15.07
N LEU A 387 -4.81 -23.89 14.66
CA LEU A 387 -3.80 -23.37 13.75
C LEU A 387 -4.36 -23.00 12.37
N GLU A 388 -5.32 -23.75 11.85
CA GLU A 388 -5.97 -23.48 10.56
C GLU A 388 -6.72 -22.14 10.56
N LEU A 389 -7.29 -21.75 11.72
CA LEU A 389 -7.98 -20.46 11.86
C LEU A 389 -7.00 -19.27 11.92
N SER A 390 -5.70 -19.52 12.06
CA SER A 390 -4.68 -18.47 11.86
C SER A 390 -4.41 -18.15 10.39
N VAL A 391 -4.96 -18.91 9.42
CA VAL A 391 -4.66 -18.73 7.98
C VAL A 391 -5.72 -17.86 7.28
N PRO A 392 -5.37 -16.65 6.78
CA PRO A 392 -6.27 -15.76 6.04
C PRO A 392 -6.67 -16.30 4.66
N SER A 393 -7.96 -16.22 4.33
CA SER A 393 -8.50 -16.56 3.00
C SER A 393 -9.85 -15.89 2.75
N TRP A 394 -10.43 -16.07 1.56
CA TRP A 394 -11.82 -15.66 1.26
C TRP A 394 -12.84 -16.30 2.22
N ASN A 395 -12.55 -17.50 2.73
CA ASN A 395 -13.42 -18.24 3.65
C ASN A 395 -13.16 -17.86 5.11
N ASN A 396 -11.89 -17.73 5.53
CA ASN A 396 -11.52 -17.37 6.91
C ASN A 396 -10.91 -15.96 6.98
N LYS A 397 -11.67 -15.00 7.52
CA LYS A 397 -11.23 -13.62 7.74
C LYS A 397 -10.75 -13.38 9.18
N LEU A 398 -10.84 -14.37 10.06
CA LEU A 398 -10.56 -14.24 11.49
C LEU A 398 -9.18 -13.63 11.83
N PRO A 399 -8.05 -14.05 11.23
CA PRO A 399 -6.74 -13.46 11.55
C PRO A 399 -6.60 -12.03 11.00
N ALA A 400 -7.26 -11.72 9.87
CA ALA A 400 -7.30 -10.39 9.28
C ALA A 400 -8.15 -9.42 10.12
N ALA A 401 -9.32 -9.86 10.59
CA ALA A 401 -10.18 -9.09 11.48
C ALA A 401 -9.50 -8.79 12.83
N MET A 402 -8.78 -9.78 13.41
CA MET A 402 -8.00 -9.55 14.63
C MET A 402 -6.83 -8.57 14.40
N LEU A 403 -6.13 -8.63 13.27
CA LEU A 403 -5.09 -7.65 12.91
C LEU A 403 -5.68 -6.24 12.72
N LEU A 404 -6.83 -6.13 12.06
CA LEU A 404 -7.51 -4.86 11.79
C LEU A 404 -8.08 -4.20 13.07
N LEU A 405 -8.48 -5.00 14.06
CA LEU A 405 -8.83 -4.53 15.40
C LEU A 405 -7.59 -4.25 16.26
N THR A 406 -6.50 -4.98 16.04
CA THR A 406 -5.20 -4.72 16.67
C THR A 406 -4.63 -3.36 16.24
N ARG A 407 -4.81 -2.95 14.98
CA ARG A 407 -4.51 -1.58 14.48
C ARG A 407 -5.15 -0.51 15.37
N LEU A 408 -6.42 -0.69 15.75
CA LEU A 408 -7.15 0.26 16.58
C LEU A 408 -6.51 0.41 17.97
N ARG A 409 -6.14 -0.72 18.58
CA ARG A 409 -5.49 -0.74 19.90
C ARG A 409 -4.11 -0.06 19.88
N ILE A 410 -3.31 -0.35 18.87
CA ILE A 410 -1.92 0.14 18.76
C ILE A 410 -1.87 1.67 18.61
N PHE A 411 -2.81 2.28 17.86
CA PHE A 411 -2.73 3.70 17.52
C PHE A 411 -3.77 4.62 18.19
N LEU A 412 -5.01 4.16 18.42
CA LEU A 412 -6.06 4.99 19.05
C LEU A 412 -6.36 4.61 20.51
N ASN A 413 -6.05 3.38 20.93
CA ASN A 413 -6.25 2.86 22.28
C ASN A 413 -7.58 3.32 22.94
N PRO A 414 -8.75 2.92 22.42
CA PRO A 414 -10.04 3.51 22.79
C PRO A 414 -10.52 3.17 24.23
N GLY A 415 -9.76 2.40 25.00
CA GLY A 415 -10.07 2.10 26.41
C GLY A 415 -11.30 1.22 26.62
N TYR A 416 -11.93 1.36 27.78
CA TYR A 416 -13.12 0.60 28.17
C TYR A 416 -14.36 1.04 27.38
N PRO A 417 -15.24 0.14 26.90
CA PRO A 417 -15.27 -1.31 27.15
C PRO A 417 -14.50 -2.18 26.13
N ALA A 418 -13.84 -1.58 25.15
CA ALA A 418 -13.21 -2.31 24.04
C ALA A 418 -11.88 -3.00 24.43
N GLU A 419 -11.08 -2.38 25.28
CA GLU A 419 -9.67 -2.74 25.55
C GLU A 419 -9.45 -4.21 25.95
N ASP A 420 -10.33 -4.84 26.75
CA ASP A 420 -10.13 -6.26 27.11
C ASP A 420 -10.16 -7.19 25.89
N MET A 421 -11.11 -6.99 24.99
CA MET A 421 -11.20 -7.78 23.76
C MET A 421 -10.14 -7.37 22.74
N LEU A 422 -9.82 -6.08 22.63
CA LEU A 422 -8.72 -5.60 21.78
C LEU A 422 -7.36 -6.15 22.23
N ARG A 423 -7.11 -6.28 23.54
CA ARG A 423 -5.90 -6.89 24.11
C ARG A 423 -5.82 -8.38 23.78
N MET A 424 -6.94 -9.10 23.85
CA MET A 424 -7.00 -10.50 23.41
C MET A 424 -6.71 -10.64 21.91
N TYR A 425 -7.31 -9.79 21.06
CA TYR A 425 -7.02 -9.77 19.62
C TYR A 425 -5.55 -9.46 19.32
N HIS A 426 -4.94 -8.50 20.01
CA HIS A 426 -3.52 -8.18 19.88
C HIS A 426 -2.63 -9.38 20.24
N ASN A 427 -2.89 -10.03 21.39
CA ASN A 427 -2.12 -11.20 21.83
C ASN A 427 -2.24 -12.37 20.84
N THR A 428 -3.44 -12.67 20.33
CA THR A 428 -3.63 -13.72 19.32
C THR A 428 -3.04 -13.34 17.96
N THR A 429 -3.07 -12.05 17.59
CA THR A 429 -2.38 -11.54 16.39
C THR A 429 -0.87 -11.78 16.49
N CYS A 430 -0.24 -11.47 17.63
CA CYS A 430 1.17 -11.79 17.87
C CYS A 430 1.48 -13.28 17.69
N LEU A 431 0.66 -14.17 18.27
CA LEU A 431 0.83 -15.62 18.14
C LEU A 431 0.67 -16.10 16.69
N ASN A 432 -0.29 -15.55 15.94
CA ASN A 432 -0.50 -15.87 14.53
C ASN A 432 0.68 -15.42 13.65
N MET A 433 1.23 -14.23 13.86
CA MET A 433 2.40 -13.78 13.07
C MET A 433 3.66 -14.57 13.43
N CYS A 434 3.82 -15.00 14.69
CA CYS A 434 4.89 -15.91 15.09
C CYS A 434 4.76 -17.30 14.46
N SER A 435 3.56 -17.87 14.35
CA SER A 435 3.37 -19.22 13.78
C SER A 435 3.76 -19.31 12.29
N TYR A 436 3.70 -18.19 11.56
CA TYR A 436 4.17 -18.08 10.18
C TYR A 436 5.71 -18.08 10.04
N LEU A 437 6.50 -17.99 11.13
CA LEU A 437 7.96 -17.96 11.06
C LEU A 437 8.54 -19.37 11.26
N GLN A 438 9.40 -19.80 10.34
CA GLN A 438 9.98 -21.16 10.28
C GLN A 438 10.62 -21.62 11.60
N ARG A 439 11.18 -20.68 12.38
CA ARG A 439 11.79 -20.93 13.69
C ARG A 439 10.84 -21.55 14.72
N PHE A 440 9.54 -21.29 14.65
CA PHE A 440 8.53 -21.84 15.57
C PHE A 440 7.91 -23.15 15.07
N GLN A 441 8.26 -23.60 13.85
CA GLN A 441 7.88 -24.90 13.26
C GLN A 441 6.37 -25.24 13.32
N SER A 442 5.51 -24.23 13.42
CA SER A 442 4.06 -24.43 13.60
C SER A 442 3.39 -24.94 12.33
N PHE A 443 3.81 -24.41 11.17
CA PHE A 443 3.45 -24.92 9.85
C PHE A 443 4.59 -25.74 9.24
N ASN A 444 4.24 -26.65 8.33
CA ASN A 444 5.21 -27.35 7.49
C ASN A 444 5.82 -26.41 6.44
N TRP A 445 7.00 -26.76 5.95
CA TRP A 445 7.73 -26.02 4.91
C TRP A 445 8.20 -26.99 3.82
N THR A 446 8.24 -26.51 2.58
CA THR A 446 8.87 -27.20 1.45
C THR A 446 10.40 -27.12 1.54
N ARG A 447 11.13 -27.82 0.66
CA ARG A 447 12.60 -27.76 0.62
C ARG A 447 13.10 -26.45 0.01
N GLY A 448 12.32 -25.83 -0.87
CA GLY A 448 12.54 -24.48 -1.41
C GLY A 448 12.08 -23.34 -0.50
N GLY A 449 11.71 -23.61 0.76
CA GLY A 449 11.38 -22.57 1.74
C GLY A 449 9.98 -21.95 1.62
N MET A 450 9.08 -22.50 0.82
CA MET A 450 7.66 -22.12 0.81
C MET A 450 6.92 -22.71 2.02
N ILE A 451 6.20 -21.88 2.76
CA ILE A 451 5.32 -22.28 3.89
C ILE A 451 4.06 -23.00 3.40
N LEU A 452 3.68 -24.09 4.05
CA LEU A 452 2.52 -24.92 3.73
C LEU A 452 1.37 -24.65 4.71
N LEU A 453 0.65 -23.56 4.45
CA LEU A 453 -0.48 -23.08 5.26
C LEU A 453 -1.79 -23.85 5.02
N ASN A 454 -2.01 -24.37 3.82
CA ASN A 454 -3.18 -25.21 3.50
C ASN A 454 -2.88 -26.69 3.79
N LYS A 455 -3.68 -27.32 4.67
CA LYS A 455 -3.60 -28.76 4.98
C LYS A 455 -3.81 -29.67 3.77
N GLU A 456 -4.62 -29.24 2.79
CA GLU A 456 -4.91 -30.03 1.59
C GLU A 456 -3.81 -29.91 0.52
N GLY A 457 -2.88 -28.95 0.67
CA GLY A 457 -1.78 -28.73 -0.27
C GLY A 457 -2.19 -28.20 -1.65
N VAL A 458 -3.46 -27.85 -1.85
CA VAL A 458 -4.00 -27.27 -3.08
C VAL A 458 -3.79 -25.75 -3.10
N GLN A 459 -3.37 -25.22 -4.25
CA GLN A 459 -3.16 -23.79 -4.52
C GLN A 459 -2.43 -23.02 -3.38
N PRO A 460 -1.26 -23.47 -2.89
CA PRO A 460 -0.62 -22.92 -1.69
C PRO A 460 -0.24 -21.43 -1.78
N LEU A 461 0.02 -20.90 -2.97
CA LEU A 461 0.52 -19.52 -3.12
C LEU A 461 -0.47 -18.45 -2.66
N GLN A 462 -1.79 -18.69 -2.74
CA GLN A 462 -2.78 -17.71 -2.24
C GLN A 462 -2.64 -17.49 -0.72
N TYR A 463 -2.45 -18.57 0.04
CA TYR A 463 -2.35 -18.53 1.50
C TYR A 463 -1.00 -17.93 1.93
N ALA A 464 0.08 -18.27 1.21
CA ALA A 464 1.40 -17.70 1.43
C ALA A 464 1.40 -16.18 1.19
N ALA A 465 0.78 -15.71 0.10
CA ALA A 465 0.65 -14.27 -0.19
C ALA A 465 -0.20 -13.54 0.87
N ASN A 466 -1.37 -14.09 1.22
CA ASN A 466 -2.22 -13.50 2.26
C ASN A 466 -1.51 -13.39 3.61
N SER A 467 -0.80 -14.43 4.04
CA SER A 467 -0.09 -14.45 5.33
C SER A 467 1.14 -13.55 5.32
N ALA A 468 1.87 -13.47 4.19
CA ALA A 468 2.99 -12.53 4.03
C ALA A 468 2.54 -11.07 4.13
N PHE A 469 1.39 -10.72 3.53
CA PHE A 469 0.76 -9.41 3.69
C PHE A 469 0.39 -9.13 5.16
N LEU A 470 -0.30 -10.05 5.83
CA LEU A 470 -0.68 -9.90 7.24
C LEU A 470 0.55 -9.72 8.15
N ALA A 471 1.61 -10.51 7.95
CA ALA A 471 2.84 -10.44 8.72
C ALA A 471 3.59 -9.12 8.52
N ASN A 472 3.77 -8.70 7.27
CA ASN A 472 4.50 -7.47 6.96
C ASN A 472 3.71 -6.22 7.39
N LEU A 473 2.38 -6.23 7.24
CA LEU A 473 1.51 -5.17 7.75
C LEU A 473 1.56 -5.06 9.29
N PHE A 474 1.62 -6.18 10.00
CA PHE A 474 1.81 -6.15 11.45
C PHE A 474 3.19 -5.64 11.86
N ALA A 475 4.26 -6.04 11.14
CA ALA A 475 5.61 -5.51 11.37
C ALA A 475 5.69 -4.00 11.11
N ASP A 476 5.04 -3.51 10.05
CA ASP A 476 4.94 -2.09 9.75
C ASP A 476 4.09 -1.34 10.81
N TYR A 477 3.05 -1.94 11.39
CA TYR A 477 2.34 -1.36 12.56
C TYR A 477 3.24 -1.22 13.79
N LEU A 478 3.99 -2.27 14.15
CA LEU A 478 4.88 -2.26 15.32
C LEU A 478 6.03 -1.25 15.15
N THR A 479 6.59 -1.17 13.94
CA THR A 479 7.58 -0.15 13.57
C THR A 479 6.97 1.26 13.66
N ALA A 480 5.75 1.43 13.14
CA ALA A 480 5.01 2.68 13.19
C ALA A 480 4.65 3.12 14.63
N SER A 481 4.46 2.19 15.57
CA SER A 481 4.24 2.52 16.99
C SER A 481 5.53 2.75 17.79
N GLY A 482 6.70 2.83 17.14
CA GLY A 482 8.00 3.06 17.80
C GLY A 482 8.62 1.79 18.40
N GLY A 483 8.12 0.61 18.06
CA GLY A 483 8.73 -0.65 18.45
C GLY A 483 10.06 -0.87 17.73
N LEU A 484 11.11 -1.21 18.48
CA LEU A 484 12.45 -1.55 17.98
C LEU A 484 12.47 -2.93 17.30
N TYR A 485 11.80 -3.03 16.15
CA TYR A 485 11.86 -4.20 15.27
C TYR A 485 12.86 -3.95 14.15
N THR A 486 14.01 -4.62 14.21
CA THR A 486 14.88 -4.75 13.04
C THR A 486 14.14 -5.53 11.97
N ARG A 487 13.68 -4.85 10.92
CA ARG A 487 13.11 -5.49 9.74
C ARG A 487 14.17 -6.42 9.16
N GLN A 488 14.05 -7.72 9.42
CA GLN A 488 14.81 -8.72 8.67
C GLN A 488 14.31 -8.64 7.23
N LYS A 489 15.01 -7.84 6.42
CA LYS A 489 15.00 -8.05 4.98
C LYS A 489 15.34 -9.53 4.79
N PRO A 490 14.50 -10.36 4.14
CA PRO A 490 14.95 -11.68 3.72
C PRO A 490 16.24 -11.44 2.92
N TYR A 491 17.31 -12.16 3.28
CA TYR A 491 18.57 -12.03 2.54
C TYR A 491 18.24 -12.27 1.06
N GLU A 492 18.71 -11.43 0.14
CA GLU A 492 18.38 -11.62 -1.29
C GLU A 492 18.85 -13.00 -1.81
N ASN A 493 19.82 -13.60 -1.13
CA ASN A 493 20.31 -14.95 -1.36
C ASN A 493 19.38 -16.08 -0.87
N GLU A 494 18.42 -15.80 0.01
CA GLU A 494 17.47 -16.77 0.55
C GLU A 494 16.20 -16.83 -0.33
N LEU A 495 15.71 -15.67 -0.80
CA LEU A 495 14.71 -15.61 -1.89
C LEU A 495 15.25 -16.11 -3.24
N ARG A 496 16.56 -16.26 -3.39
CA ARG A 496 17.20 -16.96 -4.52
C ARG A 496 17.15 -18.49 -4.40
N GLY A 497 16.84 -19.05 -3.23
CA GLY A 497 16.87 -20.49 -2.94
C GLY A 497 15.72 -21.33 -3.50
N GLY A 498 14.97 -20.85 -4.50
CA GLY A 498 13.59 -21.34 -4.78
C GLY A 498 13.13 -21.46 -6.25
N PHE A 499 14.04 -21.63 -7.22
CA PHE A 499 13.78 -22.37 -8.48
C PHE A 499 12.59 -21.98 -9.42
N TRP A 500 12.20 -20.71 -9.62
CA TRP A 500 11.20 -20.35 -10.66
C TRP A 500 11.70 -19.41 -11.78
N HIS A 501 12.66 -19.87 -12.58
CA HIS A 501 13.12 -19.18 -13.80
C HIS A 501 12.19 -19.36 -15.02
N GLN A 502 11.12 -20.15 -14.90
CA GLN A 502 10.16 -20.41 -15.98
C GLN A 502 8.77 -19.87 -15.60
N ILE A 503 8.28 -18.90 -16.38
CA ILE A 503 6.92 -18.38 -16.26
C ILE A 503 5.95 -19.45 -16.84
N PRO A 504 4.91 -19.87 -16.10
CA PRO A 504 3.89 -20.81 -16.61
C PRO A 504 3.26 -20.33 -17.92
N ARG A 505 3.11 -21.23 -18.88
CA ARG A 505 2.56 -20.93 -20.22
C ARG A 505 1.25 -21.67 -20.51
N HIS A 506 0.86 -22.62 -19.68
CA HIS A 506 -0.35 -23.43 -19.85
C HIS A 506 -1.34 -23.19 -18.70
N VAL A 507 -1.49 -21.92 -18.31
CA VAL A 507 -2.43 -21.46 -17.27
C VAL A 507 -3.84 -22.00 -17.54
N HIS A 508 -4.49 -22.58 -16.53
CA HIS A 508 -5.88 -23.04 -16.57
C HIS A 508 -6.79 -21.82 -16.62
N HIS A 509 -7.07 -21.32 -17.84
CA HIS A 509 -7.95 -20.18 -18.05
C HIS A 509 -8.51 -20.16 -19.46
N ARG A 510 -9.84 -20.10 -19.59
CA ARG A 510 -10.57 -20.15 -20.87
C ARG A 510 -10.14 -19.02 -21.82
N GLY A 511 -10.36 -17.75 -21.41
CA GLY A 511 -9.95 -16.57 -22.19
C GLY A 511 -8.46 -16.49 -22.56
N ALA A 512 -7.53 -17.00 -21.73
CA ALA A 512 -6.10 -17.01 -22.06
C ALA A 512 -5.73 -18.10 -23.09
N SER A 513 -6.38 -19.27 -23.02
CA SER A 513 -6.05 -20.46 -23.82
C SER A 513 -6.60 -20.45 -25.25
N ILE A 514 -7.61 -19.62 -25.55
CA ILE A 514 -8.30 -19.57 -26.85
C ILE A 514 -7.87 -18.30 -27.60
N PRO A 515 -7.37 -18.37 -28.87
CA PRO A 515 -6.84 -17.18 -29.55
C PRO A 515 -7.88 -16.07 -29.76
N ASN A 516 -7.53 -14.80 -29.55
CA ASN A 516 -8.37 -13.69 -30.03
C ASN A 516 -8.17 -13.45 -31.54
N ASN A 517 -8.84 -14.26 -32.36
CA ASN A 517 -8.80 -14.18 -33.83
C ASN A 517 -10.17 -13.80 -34.46
N LYS A 518 -11.09 -13.24 -33.67
CA LYS A 518 -12.48 -12.89 -34.06
C LYS A 518 -13.36 -14.03 -34.61
N LYS A 519 -12.89 -15.29 -34.61
CA LYS A 519 -13.74 -16.47 -34.89
C LYS A 519 -14.43 -16.90 -33.61
N PHE A 520 -15.74 -17.17 -33.67
CA PHE A 520 -16.51 -17.79 -32.59
C PHE A 520 -16.08 -19.24 -32.35
N TYR A 521 -16.05 -19.66 -31.09
CA TYR A 521 -15.80 -21.05 -30.68
C TYR A 521 -16.95 -21.55 -29.81
N SER A 522 -17.69 -22.55 -30.29
CA SER A 522 -18.73 -23.25 -29.51
C SER A 522 -18.16 -23.95 -28.27
N CYS A 523 -19.02 -24.32 -27.32
CA CYS A 523 -18.69 -25.15 -26.15
C CYS A 523 -17.81 -26.37 -26.50
N LYS A 524 -18.19 -27.11 -27.56
CA LYS A 524 -17.45 -28.29 -28.05
C LYS A 524 -16.15 -27.92 -28.78
N ASP A 525 -16.13 -26.84 -29.54
CA ASP A 525 -14.91 -26.33 -30.18
C ASP A 525 -13.87 -25.88 -29.15
N GLY A 526 -14.30 -25.32 -28.03
CA GLY A 526 -13.46 -24.80 -26.96
C GLY A 526 -12.48 -25.83 -26.41
N TRP A 527 -12.95 -27.06 -26.22
CA TRP A 527 -12.17 -28.16 -25.62
C TRP A 527 -10.89 -28.54 -26.40
N LYS A 528 -10.75 -28.20 -27.68
CA LYS A 528 -9.47 -28.40 -28.40
C LYS A 528 -8.35 -27.46 -27.95
N TRP A 529 -8.71 -26.31 -27.38
CA TRP A 529 -7.77 -25.36 -26.77
C TRP A 529 -7.40 -25.78 -25.35
N PHE A 530 -8.35 -26.32 -24.58
CA PHE A 530 -8.07 -26.95 -23.29
C PHE A 530 -7.00 -28.05 -23.41
N HIS A 531 -7.23 -29.02 -24.32
CA HIS A 531 -6.34 -30.16 -24.55
C HIS A 531 -5.08 -29.83 -25.37
N SER A 532 -4.86 -28.58 -25.77
CA SER A 532 -3.73 -28.22 -26.63
C SER A 532 -2.39 -28.32 -25.89
N SER A 533 -1.42 -29.05 -26.46
CA SER A 533 -0.02 -29.06 -25.99
C SER A 533 0.76 -27.79 -26.34
N LYS A 534 0.11 -26.81 -26.99
CA LYS A 534 0.69 -25.48 -27.23
C LYS A 534 0.47 -24.57 -26.02
N PRO A 535 1.38 -23.61 -25.78
CA PRO A 535 1.18 -22.57 -24.77
C PRO A 535 -0.06 -21.73 -25.07
N ASN A 536 -0.60 -21.08 -24.04
CA ASN A 536 -1.73 -20.16 -24.17
C ASN A 536 -1.38 -19.04 -25.18
N PRO A 537 -2.21 -18.81 -26.22
CA PRO A 537 -1.97 -17.81 -27.25
C PRO A 537 -2.04 -16.38 -26.71
N ASN A 538 -2.80 -16.16 -25.63
CA ASN A 538 -2.92 -14.87 -24.97
C ASN A 538 -2.19 -14.92 -23.62
N ASN A 539 -1.24 -14.01 -23.39
CA ASN A 539 -0.51 -13.95 -22.12
C ASN A 539 -1.35 -13.27 -21.03
N ILE A 540 -1.76 -14.02 -20.00
CA ILE A 540 -2.46 -13.49 -18.83
C ILE A 540 -1.48 -12.89 -17.81
N THR A 541 -0.99 -11.70 -18.15
CA THR A 541 0.02 -10.97 -17.37
C THR A 541 -0.48 -10.70 -15.95
N GLY A 542 0.29 -11.10 -14.95
CA GLY A 542 -0.01 -10.87 -13.54
C GLY A 542 -0.73 -12.01 -12.80
N ALA A 543 -1.21 -13.03 -13.51
CA ALA A 543 -1.87 -14.18 -12.89
C ALA A 543 -0.93 -14.93 -11.93
N MET A 544 -1.33 -15.02 -10.65
CA MET A 544 -0.72 -15.93 -9.68
C MET A 544 -1.42 -17.27 -9.75
N VAL A 545 -0.79 -18.23 -10.41
CA VAL A 545 -1.25 -19.62 -10.43
C VAL A 545 -1.19 -20.26 -9.04
N GLY A 546 -1.95 -21.32 -8.81
CA GLY A 546 -2.00 -22.04 -7.52
C GLY A 546 -0.64 -22.41 -6.91
N GLY A 547 0.33 -22.81 -7.75
CA GLY A 547 1.72 -23.03 -7.34
C GLY A 547 2.18 -24.49 -7.29
N PRO A 548 3.36 -24.78 -6.72
CA PRO A 548 3.94 -26.11 -6.66
C PRO A 548 3.31 -26.99 -5.57
N ASP A 549 3.57 -28.29 -5.63
CA ASP A 549 3.21 -29.22 -4.55
C ASP A 549 4.15 -29.09 -3.33
N ARG A 550 3.83 -29.83 -2.26
CA ARG A 550 4.62 -29.89 -1.01
C ARG A 550 6.08 -30.36 -1.15
N PHE A 551 6.51 -30.72 -2.36
CA PHE A 551 7.87 -31.16 -2.70
C PHE A 551 8.54 -30.23 -3.72
N ASP A 552 8.06 -28.99 -3.84
CA ASP A 552 8.55 -27.96 -4.76
C ASP A 552 8.34 -28.27 -6.26
N ARG A 553 7.49 -29.26 -6.59
CA ARG A 553 7.26 -29.68 -7.98
C ARG A 553 6.09 -28.92 -8.58
N PHE A 554 6.27 -28.35 -9.77
CA PHE A 554 5.21 -27.69 -10.53
C PHE A 554 4.88 -28.47 -11.81
N ARG A 555 3.64 -28.35 -12.30
CA ARG A 555 3.19 -28.94 -13.56
C ARG A 555 2.51 -27.85 -14.40
N ASP A 556 3.24 -27.27 -15.37
CA ASP A 556 2.69 -26.32 -16.33
C ASP A 556 1.82 -27.04 -17.39
N VAL A 557 0.66 -27.52 -16.94
CA VAL A 557 -0.30 -28.30 -17.74
C VAL A 557 -1.71 -27.78 -17.47
N ARG A 558 -2.42 -27.37 -18.52
CA ARG A 558 -3.71 -26.68 -18.44
C ARG A 558 -4.84 -27.46 -17.78
N SER A 559 -4.78 -28.79 -17.77
CA SER A 559 -5.73 -29.63 -17.03
C SER A 559 -5.41 -29.76 -15.54
N SER A 560 -4.21 -29.34 -15.10
CA SER A 560 -3.75 -29.39 -13.70
C SER A 560 -4.10 -28.09 -12.98
N TYR A 561 -5.40 -27.80 -12.84
CA TYR A 561 -5.95 -26.57 -12.24
C TYR A 561 -5.35 -26.27 -10.85
N ASN A 562 -5.21 -27.28 -9.98
CA ASN A 562 -4.54 -27.20 -8.67
C ASN A 562 -3.15 -26.51 -8.68
N TYR A 563 -2.43 -26.57 -9.81
CA TYR A 563 -1.14 -25.92 -10.02
C TYR A 563 -1.27 -24.64 -10.85
N THR A 564 -2.08 -24.67 -11.91
CA THR A 564 -2.05 -23.70 -13.03
C THR A 564 -3.21 -22.72 -13.07
N GLU A 565 -4.20 -22.83 -12.19
CA GLU A 565 -5.33 -21.90 -12.10
C GLU A 565 -4.98 -20.67 -11.24
N PRO A 566 -5.25 -19.44 -11.71
CA PRO A 566 -5.24 -18.22 -10.90
C PRO A 566 -6.65 -17.87 -10.41
N THR A 567 -6.77 -17.16 -9.28
CA THR A 567 -8.06 -16.70 -8.74
C THR A 567 -8.02 -15.23 -8.32
N LEU A 568 -9.15 -14.53 -8.38
CA LEU A 568 -9.32 -13.16 -7.86
C LEU A 568 -8.81 -13.03 -6.43
N ALA A 569 -9.24 -13.94 -5.56
CA ALA A 569 -8.90 -13.92 -4.13
C ALA A 569 -7.38 -14.09 -3.89
N GLY A 570 -6.72 -15.00 -4.61
CA GLY A 570 -5.27 -15.18 -4.51
C GLY A 570 -4.49 -13.98 -5.06
N ASN A 571 -4.90 -13.44 -6.20
CA ASN A 571 -4.26 -12.25 -6.78
C ASN A 571 -4.44 -10.99 -5.92
N ALA A 572 -5.52 -10.88 -5.14
CA ALA A 572 -5.70 -9.78 -4.19
C ALA A 572 -4.67 -9.84 -3.06
N GLY A 573 -4.42 -11.04 -2.52
CA GLY A 573 -3.34 -11.31 -1.58
C GLY A 573 -1.97 -10.97 -2.14
N LEU A 574 -1.70 -11.33 -3.39
CA LEU A 574 -0.45 -10.99 -4.07
C LEU A 574 -0.26 -9.46 -4.19
N VAL A 575 -1.28 -8.73 -4.65
CA VAL A 575 -1.22 -7.26 -4.77
C VAL A 575 -0.96 -6.61 -3.41
N ALA A 576 -1.68 -7.04 -2.37
CA ALA A 576 -1.52 -6.51 -1.02
C ALA A 576 -0.12 -6.80 -0.44
N ALA A 577 0.41 -8.00 -0.65
CA ALA A 577 1.78 -8.36 -0.25
C ALA A 577 2.82 -7.51 -1.01
N LEU A 578 2.71 -7.43 -2.34
CA LEU A 578 3.67 -6.72 -3.19
C LEU A 578 3.75 -5.23 -2.86
N VAL A 579 2.63 -4.53 -2.64
CA VAL A 579 2.67 -3.11 -2.28
C VAL A 579 3.30 -2.90 -0.90
N SER A 580 3.00 -3.78 0.07
CA SER A 580 3.61 -3.70 1.41
C SER A 580 5.14 -3.86 1.36
N LEU A 581 5.64 -4.79 0.54
CA LEU A 581 7.06 -5.09 0.35
C LEU A 581 7.79 -4.12 -0.61
N THR A 582 7.06 -3.28 -1.34
CA THR A 582 7.67 -2.30 -2.27
C THR A 582 8.47 -1.25 -1.47
N THR A 583 9.72 -1.01 -1.87
CA THR A 583 10.69 -0.14 -1.16
C THR A 583 11.02 1.14 -1.92
N THR A 584 11.02 1.08 -3.25
CA THR A 584 11.21 2.26 -4.13
C THR A 584 10.09 3.30 -4.01
N ALA A 585 9.02 2.96 -3.28
CA ALA A 585 7.83 3.76 -3.03
C ALA A 585 7.76 4.35 -1.59
N GLY A 586 8.78 4.09 -0.76
CA GLY A 586 8.78 4.40 0.68
C GLY A 586 8.57 3.16 1.56
N ASP A 587 8.80 3.32 2.87
CA ASP A 587 8.69 2.27 3.89
C ASP A 587 7.57 2.55 4.89
N GLY A 588 6.91 1.50 5.37
CA GLY A 588 5.80 1.58 6.33
C GLY A 588 4.42 1.88 5.72
N ILE A 589 3.49 2.14 6.63
CA ILE A 589 2.08 2.51 6.37
C ILE A 589 1.84 4.02 6.46
N ASP A 590 0.82 4.52 5.76
CA ASP A 590 0.37 5.92 5.91
C ASP A 590 -0.55 6.11 7.12
N LYS A 591 0.05 6.45 8.26
CA LYS A 591 -0.65 6.81 9.51
C LYS A 591 -1.76 7.86 9.33
N ASN A 592 -1.64 8.74 8.33
CA ASN A 592 -2.54 9.89 8.15
C ASN A 592 -3.86 9.48 7.46
N THR A 593 -3.87 8.39 6.69
CA THR A 593 -5.06 7.92 5.96
C THR A 593 -5.82 6.80 6.65
N ILE A 594 -5.14 5.93 7.40
CA ILE A 594 -5.73 4.69 7.97
C ILE A 594 -6.88 4.91 8.98
N PHE A 595 -7.03 6.13 9.50
CA PHE A 595 -8.07 6.53 10.47
C PHE A 595 -8.96 7.69 10.00
N SER A 596 -8.91 8.10 8.73
CA SER A 596 -9.45 9.43 8.33
C SER A 596 -10.95 9.66 8.52
N GLU A 597 -11.76 8.59 8.58
CA GLU A 597 -13.21 8.70 8.83
C GLU A 597 -13.59 8.45 10.30
N ILE A 598 -12.63 8.17 11.18
CA ILE A 598 -12.86 8.02 12.63
C ILE A 598 -12.68 9.40 13.30
N PRO A 599 -13.70 9.94 13.98
CA PRO A 599 -13.57 11.17 14.74
C PRO A 599 -12.47 11.08 15.80
N PRO A 600 -11.70 12.16 16.06
CA PRO A 600 -10.67 12.15 17.09
C PRO A 600 -11.29 11.82 18.46
N PRO A 601 -10.64 10.96 19.29
CA PRO A 601 -11.20 10.53 20.56
C PRO A 601 -11.18 11.66 21.61
N GLY A 602 -12.33 12.29 21.81
CA GLY A 602 -12.56 13.34 22.81
C GLY A 602 -12.53 14.76 22.24
N PRO A 603 -12.91 15.77 23.06
CA PRO A 603 -12.76 17.17 22.66
C PRO A 603 -11.28 17.48 22.43
N GLN A 604 -10.95 18.18 21.35
CA GLN A 604 -9.62 18.77 21.22
C GLN A 604 -9.40 19.72 22.41
N ASN A 605 -8.24 19.58 23.08
CA ASN A 605 -7.83 20.56 24.08
C ASN A 605 -7.91 21.96 23.44
N PRO A 606 -8.52 22.96 24.10
CA PRO A 606 -8.57 24.31 23.56
C PRO A 606 -7.14 24.78 23.27
N PRO A 607 -6.92 25.58 22.21
CA PRO A 607 -5.60 26.10 21.89
C PRO A 607 -5.02 26.79 23.13
N PRO A 608 -3.70 26.64 23.41
CA PRO A 608 -3.10 27.22 24.59
C PRO A 608 -3.41 28.73 24.63
N PRO A 609 -3.75 29.28 25.82
CA PRO A 609 -4.10 30.69 25.93
C PRO A 609 -2.96 31.54 25.35
N PRO A 610 -3.28 32.63 24.63
CA PRO A 610 -2.26 33.46 23.99
C PRO A 610 -1.24 33.90 25.05
N PRO A 611 0.07 33.87 24.72
CA PRO A 611 1.13 34.10 25.70
C PRO A 611 0.91 35.43 26.42
N TRP A 612 0.86 35.36 27.75
CA TRP A 612 0.52 36.50 28.60
C TRP A 612 1.46 37.67 28.30
N LYS A 613 0.88 38.79 27.87
CA LYS A 613 1.59 40.05 27.70
C LYS A 613 1.46 40.85 29.00
N PRO A 614 2.57 41.28 29.62
CA PRO A 614 2.56 42.25 30.70
C PRO A 614 1.94 43.59 30.27
#